data_AF-A0A3M8H145-F1
#
_entry.id   AF-A0A3M8H145-F1
#
_cell.length_a   1.000
_cell.length_b   1.000
_cell.length_c   1.000
_cell.angle_alpha   90.00
_cell.angle_beta   90.00
_cell.angle_gamma   90.00
#
_symmetry.space_group_name_H-M   'P 1'
#
loop_
_entity.id
_entity.type
_entity.pdbx_description
1 polymer ?
#
loop_
_entity_poly.entity_id
_entity_poly.type
_entity_poly.pdbx_seq_one_letter_code
_entity_poly.pdbx_strand_id
1 'polypeptide(L)'
;MEYNEPRQPNKTVNFIKEAEKVKIMIEREIKALKLGQGKDGTISQLENFYKDIELMIKSKSHIPSYPRAIADSWDFNSELGKQLLDLYEVYKKL
;
A
#
# COMPACT_ATOMS: atom_id res chain seq x y z
N MET A 1 11.08 -16.44 -35.93
CA MET A 1 10.58 -15.31 -35.13
C MET A 1 10.46 -15.81 -33.70
N GLU A 2 11.54 -15.72 -32.94
CA GLU A 2 11.52 -16.05 -31.52
C GLU A 2 10.88 -14.87 -30.79
N TYR A 3 9.71 -15.11 -30.21
CA TYR A 3 9.04 -14.13 -29.37
C TYR A 3 9.87 -13.96 -28.10
N ASN A 4 10.63 -12.87 -28.03
CA ASN A 4 11.27 -12.43 -26.80
C ASN A 4 10.16 -12.05 -25.80
N GLU A 5 9.79 -12.98 -24.91
CA GLU A 5 8.96 -12.67 -23.74
C GLU A 5 9.68 -11.62 -22.86
N PRO A 6 9.01 -10.54 -22.42
CA PRO A 6 9.60 -9.60 -21.50
C PRO A 6 9.76 -10.26 -20.13
N ARG A 7 11.01 -10.52 -19.71
CA ARG A 7 11.42 -11.11 -18.42
C ARG A 7 11.11 -10.25 -17.17
N GLN A 8 9.96 -9.56 -17.12
CA GLN A 8 9.53 -8.73 -15.98
C GLN A 8 8.20 -9.12 -15.27
N PRO A 9 7.55 -10.30 -15.46
CA PRO A 9 6.26 -10.56 -14.80
C PRO A 9 6.41 -10.75 -13.28
N ASN A 10 7.54 -11.29 -12.81
CA ASN A 10 7.67 -11.71 -11.40
C ASN A 10 7.62 -10.54 -10.41
N LYS A 11 8.19 -9.37 -10.74
CA LYS A 11 8.21 -8.22 -9.83
C LYS A 11 6.84 -7.56 -9.70
N THR A 12 6.15 -7.35 -10.83
CA THR A 12 4.81 -6.76 -10.86
C THR A 12 3.79 -7.68 -10.18
N VAL A 13 3.86 -8.99 -10.42
CA VAL A 13 2.98 -9.97 -9.75
C VAL A 13 3.23 -10.00 -8.25
N ASN A 14 4.49 -9.91 -7.80
CA ASN A 14 4.82 -9.85 -6.38
C ASN A 14 4.30 -8.56 -5.73
N PHE A 15 4.43 -7.41 -6.42
CA PHE A 15 3.86 -6.15 -5.96
C PHE A 15 2.34 -6.20 -5.81
N ILE A 16 1.62 -6.75 -6.81
CA ILE A 16 0.15 -6.85 -6.73
C ILE A 16 -0.26 -7.69 -5.52
N LYS A 17 0.42 -8.82 -5.26
CA LYS A 17 0.16 -9.65 -4.08
C LYS A 17 0.38 -8.89 -2.77
N GLU A 18 1.49 -8.16 -2.66
CA GLU A 18 1.77 -7.35 -1.47
C GLU A 18 0.76 -6.21 -1.32
N ALA A 19 0.38 -5.56 -2.42
CA ALA A 19 -0.63 -4.52 -2.44
C ALA A 19 -2.00 -5.03 -1.97
N GLU A 20 -2.43 -6.21 -2.44
CA GLU A 20 -3.67 -6.84 -1.96
C GLU A 20 -3.60 -7.20 -0.47
N LYS A 21 -2.46 -7.72 -0.01
CA LYS A 21 -2.24 -8.01 1.41
C LYS A 21 -2.36 -6.75 2.26
N VAL A 22 -1.72 -5.65 1.85
CA VAL A 22 -1.79 -4.35 2.55
C VAL A 22 -3.21 -3.80 2.56
N LYS A 23 -3.96 -3.91 1.45
CA LYS A 23 -5.38 -3.52 1.40
C LYS A 23 -6.22 -4.25 2.45
N ILE A 24 -6.04 -5.56 2.60
CA ILE A 24 -6.75 -6.35 3.63
C ILE A 24 -6.40 -5.85 5.04
N MET A 25 -5.15 -5.46 5.28
CA MET A 25 -4.72 -4.93 6.59
C MET A 25 -5.32 -3.55 6.87
N ILE A 26 -5.40 -2.68 5.87
CA ILE A 26 -6.12 -1.41 5.96
C ILE A 26 -7.60 -1.64 6.30
N GLU A 27 -8.28 -2.57 5.64
CA GLU A 27 -9.69 -2.86 5.92
C GLU A 27 -9.91 -3.39 7.34
N ARG A 28 -9.00 -4.23 7.84
CA ARG A 28 -9.03 -4.71 9.23
C ARG A 28 -8.86 -3.56 10.20
N GLU A 29 -7.94 -2.64 9.92
CA GLU A 29 -7.70 -1.49 10.78
C GLU A 29 -8.86 -0.50 10.76
N ILE A 30 -9.47 -0.25 9.59
CA ILE A 30 -10.72 0.52 9.50
C ILE A 30 -11.82 -0.11 10.36
N LYS A 31 -11.96 -1.44 10.33
CA LYS A 31 -12.95 -2.14 11.18
C LYS A 31 -12.60 -2.00 12.66
N ALA A 32 -11.34 -2.13 13.04
CA ALA A 32 -10.88 -1.92 14.42
C ALA A 32 -11.13 -0.48 14.90
N LEU A 33 -10.84 0.53 14.06
CA LEU A 33 -11.15 1.93 14.35
C LEU A 33 -12.65 2.18 14.54
N LYS A 34 -13.49 1.59 13.69
CA LYS A 34 -14.96 1.65 13.84
C LYS A 34 -15.46 1.02 15.14
N LEU A 35 -14.73 0.04 15.66
CA LEU A 35 -14.99 -0.61 16.95
C LEU A 35 -14.31 0.11 18.14
N GLY A 36 -13.61 1.23 17.89
CA GLY A 36 -12.89 2.00 18.92
C GLY A 36 -11.58 1.36 19.40
N GLN A 37 -11.05 0.37 18.66
CA GLN A 37 -9.84 -0.39 18.99
C GLN A 37 -8.67 -0.14 18.02
N GLY A 38 -8.86 0.66 16.98
CA GLY A 38 -7.81 0.94 16.00
C GLY A 38 -6.72 1.83 16.58
N LYS A 39 -5.50 1.62 16.10
CA LYS A 39 -4.29 2.29 16.59
C LYS A 39 -3.71 3.24 15.55
N ASP A 40 -3.94 2.97 14.27
CA ASP A 40 -3.23 3.58 13.18
C ASP A 40 -4.10 4.54 12.36
N GLY A 41 -3.73 5.82 12.38
CA GLY A 41 -4.36 6.87 11.58
C GLY A 41 -5.87 7.05 11.82
N THR A 42 -6.51 7.77 10.91
CA THR A 42 -7.96 7.97 10.90
C THR A 42 -8.60 7.14 9.79
N ILE A 43 -9.86 6.74 9.94
CA ILE A 43 -10.63 6.00 8.90
C ILE A 43 -10.50 6.67 7.53
N SER A 44 -10.68 7.99 7.45
CA SER A 44 -10.57 8.71 6.16
C SER A 44 -9.17 8.68 5.55
N GLN A 45 -8.10 8.62 6.36
CA GLN A 45 -6.73 8.46 5.85
C GLN A 45 -6.56 7.05 5.28
N LEU A 46 -7.00 6.03 6.02
CA LEU A 46 -6.96 4.64 5.59
C LEU A 46 -7.75 4.40 4.29
N GLU A 47 -8.93 5.01 4.14
CA GLU A 47 -9.71 4.94 2.90
C GLU A 47 -8.99 5.61 1.73
N ASN A 48 -8.30 6.73 1.95
CA ASN A 48 -7.47 7.34 0.92
C ASN A 48 -6.27 6.45 0.55
N PHE A 49 -5.64 5.81 1.52
CA PHE A 49 -4.49 4.92 1.27
C PHE A 49 -4.92 3.69 0.47
N TYR A 50 -6.10 3.15 0.76
CA TYR A 50 -6.69 2.06 -0.03
C TYR A 50 -6.84 2.46 -1.50
N LYS A 51 -7.38 3.66 -1.77
CA LYS A 51 -7.52 4.19 -3.14
C LYS A 51 -6.17 4.44 -3.80
N ASP A 52 -5.21 4.99 -3.06
CA ASP A 52 -3.83 5.18 -3.54
C ASP A 52 -3.23 3.85 -4.01
N ILE A 53 -3.38 2.78 -3.23
CA ILE A 53 -2.90 1.44 -3.61
C ILE A 53 -3.59 0.92 -4.87
N GLU A 54 -4.91 1.10 -5.00
CA GLU A 54 -5.61 0.73 -6.24
C GLU A 54 -5.10 1.49 -7.47
N LEU A 55 -4.80 2.78 -7.31
CA LEU A 55 -4.24 3.60 -8.37
C LEU A 55 -2.81 3.18 -8.70
N MET A 56 -1.98 2.81 -7.71
CA MET A 56 -0.64 2.28 -7.94
C MET A 56 -0.67 0.97 -8.74
N ILE A 57 -1.64 0.09 -8.48
CA ILE A 57 -1.83 -1.15 -9.26
C ILE A 57 -2.22 -0.84 -10.71
N LYS A 58 -3.13 0.12 -10.91
CA LYS A 58 -3.65 0.49 -12.24
C LYS A 58 -2.70 1.37 -13.05
N SER A 59 -1.86 2.16 -12.40
CA SER A 59 -1.06 3.21 -13.03
C SER A 59 0.27 3.41 -12.30
N LYS A 60 1.36 2.98 -12.94
CA LYS A 60 2.74 3.11 -12.43
C LYS A 60 3.24 4.55 -12.22
N SER A 61 2.51 5.54 -12.73
CA SER A 61 2.85 6.97 -12.56
C SER A 61 2.14 7.61 -11.36
N HIS A 62 1.30 6.85 -10.64
CA HIS A 62 0.59 7.39 -9.48
C HIS A 62 1.56 7.65 -8.34
N ILE A 63 1.45 8.81 -7.70
CA ILE A 63 2.24 9.18 -6.53
C ILE A 63 1.33 9.07 -5.31
N PRO A 64 1.50 8.04 -4.47
CA PRO A 64 0.66 7.89 -3.29
C PRO A 64 0.93 8.99 -2.26
N SER A 65 -0.11 9.37 -1.54
CA SER A 65 -0.06 10.39 -0.48
C SER A 65 0.38 9.81 0.87
N TYR A 66 0.18 8.50 1.06
CA TYR A 66 0.43 7.81 2.32
C TYR A 66 1.87 7.84 2.85
N PRO A 67 2.96 7.86 2.05
CA PRO A 67 4.32 7.84 2.61
C PRO A 67 4.61 9.07 3.46
N ARG A 68 4.14 10.25 3.01
CA ARG A 68 4.28 11.50 3.74
C ARG A 68 3.36 11.54 4.97
N ALA A 69 2.12 11.09 4.81
CA ALA A 69 1.15 11.07 5.91
C ALA A 69 1.57 10.14 7.06
N ILE A 70 2.17 8.99 6.74
CA ILE A 70 2.72 8.07 7.75
C ILE A 70 3.91 8.71 8.46
N ALA A 71 4.87 9.26 7.71
CA ALA A 71 6.05 9.88 8.31
C ALA A 71 5.73 11.08 9.21
N ASP A 72 4.66 11.82 8.92
CA ASP A 72 4.27 13.03 9.64
C ASP A 72 3.35 12.74 10.84
N SER A 73 2.48 11.74 10.74
CA SER A 73 1.37 11.58 11.69
C SER A 73 1.26 10.21 12.37
N TRP A 74 2.07 9.20 11.99
CA TRP A 74 1.94 7.84 12.53
C TRP A 74 3.07 7.48 13.49
N ASP A 75 2.77 6.54 14.39
CA ASP A 75 3.77 5.99 15.28
C ASP A 75 4.81 5.18 14.48
N PHE A 76 6.09 5.39 14.79
CA PHE A 76 7.19 4.71 14.12
C PHE A 76 7.16 3.19 14.30
N ASN A 77 6.42 2.68 15.31
CA ASN A 77 6.21 1.26 15.55
C ASN A 77 4.97 0.68 14.87
N SER A 78 4.17 1.50 14.18
CA SER A 78 3.00 1.03 13.42
C SER A 78 3.41 -0.04 12.42
N GLU A 79 2.87 -1.26 12.60
CA GLU A 79 3.14 -2.37 11.69
C GLU A 79 2.54 -2.09 10.30
N LEU A 80 1.33 -1.51 10.27
CA LEU A 80 0.66 -1.11 9.04
C LEU A 80 1.43 0.01 8.33
N GLY A 81 1.94 1.00 9.07
CA GLY A 81 2.75 2.08 8.52
C GLY A 81 4.04 1.55 7.86
N LYS A 82 4.74 0.63 8.52
CA LYS A 82 5.95 0.00 7.98
C LYS A 82 5.67 -0.76 6.68
N GLN A 83 4.60 -1.54 6.64
CA GLN A 83 4.24 -2.30 5.43
C GLN A 83 3.79 -1.41 4.27
N LEU A 84 3.10 -0.31 4.54
CA LEU A 84 2.77 0.70 3.53
C LEU A 84 4.03 1.34 2.94
N LEU A 85 5.01 1.66 3.79
CA LEU A 85 6.29 2.21 3.32
C LEU A 85 7.10 1.20 2.51
N ASP A 86 7.17 -0.06 2.95
CA ASP A 86 7.84 -1.14 2.21
C ASP A 86 7.19 -1.34 0.83
N LEU A 87 5.86 -1.37 0.76
CA LEU A 87 5.11 -1.44 -0.50
C LEU A 87 5.48 -0.29 -1.45
N TYR A 88 5.63 0.92 -0.92
CA TYR A 88 6.04 2.09 -1.70
C TYR A 88 7.48 1.98 -2.21
N GLU A 89 8.39 1.44 -1.41
CA GLU A 89 9.76 1.17 -1.84
C GLU A 89 9.83 0.13 -2.96
N VAL A 90 8.98 -0.90 -2.90
CA VAL A 90 8.84 -1.88 -3.98
C VAL A 90 8.27 -1.22 -5.23
N TYR A 91 7.23 -0.40 -5.08
CA TYR A 91 6.62 0.33 -6.19
C TYR A 91 7.59 1.28 -6.90
N LYS A 92 8.43 2.00 -6.16
CA LYS A 92 9.48 2.86 -6.75
C LYS A 92 10.47 2.10 -7.63
N LYS A 93 10.62 0.78 -7.43
CA LYS A 93 11.57 -0.09 -8.12
C LYS A 93 10.94 -0.86 -9.30
N LEU A 94 9.65 -0.66 -9.59
CA LEU A 94 8.87 -1.28 -10.69
C LEU A 94 8.90 -0.47 -11.99
#